data_AF-A0A3D6B548-F1
#
_entry.id   AF-A0A3D6B548-F1
#
_cell.length_a   1.000
_cell.length_b   1.000
_cell.length_c   1.000
_cell.angle_alpha   90.00
_cell.angle_beta   90.00
_cell.angle_gamma   90.00
#
_symmetry.space_group_name_H-M   'P 1'
#
loop_
_entity.id
_entity.type
_entity.pdbx_description
1 polymer ?
#
loop_
_entity_poly.entity_id
_entity_poly.type
_entity_poly.pdbx_seq_one_letter_code
_entity_poly.pdbx_strand_id
1 'polypeptide(L)'
;MILLKDNTPEIIKDMSAEEHELMTTLSGRSLKTLIEENEILTFPNSFQAGDGDQYVLTTSRNQDTSWQTQTYNLVGFIGKGNAEIRINTRFDVDGHYNFLHYLLLKTQNINLFRYNVKSNRDDSMFDLLKFIFPKYLNEALSSGLLKMYDSFDYNDCKLKGHIDVNRHIKLNQPFMGHIAYHLREHTCDNHIIHLICYCIDYLQKDEIGRLLLKKDELTKRNVKLVQDLGKSYRKYSLNQTINRNLKTPIHPLYVKYRPLQKLCLALLRHRHISYNGKADKVHGVLFDAAWLWEEYVGLEEIKHLSADRASA
;
A
#
# COMPACT_ATOMS: atom_id res chain seq x y z
N MET A 1 -11.41 6.70 20.25
CA MET A 1 -10.48 7.12 19.19
C MET A 1 -9.58 8.20 19.77
N ILE A 2 -8.26 8.03 19.66
CA ILE A 2 -7.26 9.01 20.10
C ILE A 2 -6.88 9.89 18.91
N LEU A 3 -6.86 11.21 19.12
CA LEU A 3 -6.34 12.19 18.17
C LEU A 3 -5.02 12.73 18.70
N LEU A 4 -3.98 12.71 17.88
CA LEU A 4 -2.66 13.24 18.17
C LEU A 4 -2.23 14.19 17.05
N LYS A 5 -1.25 15.05 17.33
CA LYS A 5 -0.57 15.87 16.33
C LYS A 5 0.90 15.50 16.18
N ASP A 6 1.42 15.64 14.97
CA ASP A 6 2.83 15.42 14.67
C ASP A 6 3.71 16.44 15.40
N ASN A 7 4.83 15.95 15.92
CA ASN A 7 5.86 16.71 16.61
C ASN A 7 5.34 17.61 17.76
N THR A 8 4.21 17.24 18.36
CA THR A 8 3.65 17.90 19.54
C THR A 8 3.48 16.90 20.66
N PRO A 9 4.08 17.13 21.85
CA PRO A 9 3.85 16.27 22.99
C PRO A 9 2.45 16.50 23.54
N GLU A 10 1.68 15.43 23.67
CA GLU A 10 0.32 15.46 24.24
C GLU A 10 0.22 14.56 25.47
N ILE A 11 -0.63 14.96 26.43
CA ILE A 11 -0.87 14.20 27.67
C ILE A 11 -2.27 13.62 27.60
N ILE A 12 -2.36 12.29 27.51
CA ILE A 12 -3.62 11.55 27.48
C ILE A 12 -3.91 11.03 28.89
N LYS A 13 -5.09 11.37 29.43
CA LYS A 13 -5.51 10.99 30.79
C LYS A 13 -6.67 9.98 30.80
N ASP A 14 -7.60 10.10 29.87
CA ASP A 14 -8.77 9.22 29.76
C ASP A 14 -8.63 8.33 28.52
N MET A 15 -8.47 7.01 28.72
CA MET A 15 -8.42 6.02 27.65
C MET A 15 -9.29 4.81 27.99
N SER A 16 -9.92 4.24 26.97
CA SER A 16 -10.58 2.94 27.07
C SER A 16 -9.55 1.80 27.23
N ALA A 17 -10.00 0.63 27.68
CA ALA A 17 -9.14 -0.55 27.83
C ALA A 17 -8.47 -0.95 26.50
N GLU A 18 -9.19 -0.87 25.39
CA GLU A 18 -8.66 -1.19 24.05
C GLU A 18 -7.61 -0.16 23.59
N GLU A 19 -7.81 1.12 23.89
CA GLU A 19 -6.83 2.19 23.59
C GLU A 19 -5.57 2.04 24.43
N HIS A 20 -5.71 1.69 25.71
CA HIS A 20 -4.57 1.37 26.57
C HIS A 20 -3.75 0.19 26.03
N GLU A 21 -4.41 -0.85 25.53
CA GLU A 21 -3.74 -2.00 24.92
C GLU A 21 -2.99 -1.61 23.64
N LEU A 22 -3.61 -0.79 22.78
CA LEU A 22 -2.98 -0.25 21.57
C LEU A 22 -1.75 0.59 21.91
N MET A 23 -1.87 1.52 22.85
CA MET A 23 -0.77 2.37 23.31
C MET A 23 0.39 1.56 23.90
N THR A 24 0.08 0.55 24.71
CA THR A 24 1.09 -0.34 25.28
C THR A 24 1.80 -1.15 24.18
N THR A 25 1.03 -1.69 23.22
CA THR A 25 1.58 -2.45 22.09
C THR A 25 2.52 -1.60 21.23
N LEU A 26 2.18 -0.33 20.99
CA LEU A 26 2.99 0.58 20.17
C LEU A 26 4.21 1.14 20.90
N SER A 27 4.10 1.42 22.20
CA SER A 27 5.22 1.97 23.00
C SER A 27 6.45 1.07 23.05
N GLY A 28 6.26 -0.25 22.94
CA GLY A 28 7.33 -1.24 23.00
C GLY A 28 7.91 -1.65 21.64
N ARG A 29 7.41 -1.13 20.52
CA ARG A 29 7.79 -1.58 19.17
C ARG A 29 8.41 -0.45 18.35
N SER A 30 9.53 -0.74 17.70
CA SER A 30 10.15 0.21 16.76
C SER A 30 9.39 0.23 15.45
N LEU A 31 9.43 1.36 14.73
CA LEU A 31 8.80 1.49 13.41
C LEU A 31 9.31 0.41 12.43
N LYS A 32 10.61 0.06 12.51
CA LYS A 32 11.22 -1.01 11.69
C LYS A 32 10.54 -2.36 11.93
N THR A 33 10.35 -2.76 13.20
CA THR A 33 9.68 -4.03 13.53
C THR A 33 8.26 -4.10 12.97
N LEU A 34 7.50 -3.01 13.08
CA LEU A 34 6.12 -2.93 12.56
C LEU A 34 6.06 -3.02 11.03
N ILE A 35 7.06 -2.47 10.33
CA ILE A 35 7.19 -2.58 8.88
C ILE A 35 7.53 -4.03 8.47
N GLU A 36 8.48 -4.67 9.16
CA GLU A 36 8.93 -6.04 8.91
C GLU A 36 7.83 -7.08 9.15
N GLU A 37 7.06 -6.91 10.24
CA GLU A 37 5.91 -7.75 10.58
C GLU A 37 4.71 -7.56 9.65
N ASN A 38 4.81 -6.60 8.73
CA ASN A 38 3.79 -6.24 7.75
C ASN A 38 2.49 -5.70 8.34
N GLU A 39 2.59 -5.07 9.51
CA GLU A 39 1.45 -4.50 10.22
C GLU A 39 1.13 -3.09 9.71
N ILE A 40 2.14 -2.31 9.32
CA ILE A 40 1.97 -0.92 8.88
C ILE A 40 2.47 -0.72 7.44
N LEU A 41 1.75 0.13 6.70
CA LEU A 41 2.23 0.71 5.45
C LEU A 41 2.80 2.09 5.75
N THR A 42 4.03 2.33 5.33
CA THR A 42 4.69 3.62 5.57
C THR A 42 5.07 4.27 4.24
N PHE A 43 5.06 5.61 4.17
CA PHE A 43 5.47 6.37 2.99
C PHE A 43 6.37 7.55 3.38
N PRO A 44 7.54 7.74 2.74
CA PRO A 44 8.15 6.87 1.72
C PRO A 44 8.62 5.52 2.31
N ASN A 45 8.93 4.54 1.45
CA ASN A 45 9.48 3.24 1.87
C ASN A 45 10.84 3.38 2.60
N SER A 46 11.55 4.48 2.35
CA SER A 46 12.82 4.83 2.98
C SER A 46 12.57 5.76 4.17
N PHE A 47 12.13 5.22 5.30
CA PHE A 47 12.40 5.89 6.56
C PHE A 47 13.90 5.75 6.79
N GLN A 48 14.65 6.77 6.38
CA GLN A 48 16.04 6.88 6.82
C GLN A 48 15.98 7.16 8.32
N ALA A 49 15.98 6.08 9.08
CA ALA A 49 16.45 6.07 10.45
C ALA A 49 17.86 6.69 10.43
N GLY A 50 17.97 7.98 10.72
CA GLY A 50 19.25 8.54 11.12
C GLY A 50 19.70 7.78 12.35
N ASP A 51 20.71 6.92 12.21
CA ASP A 51 21.47 6.13 13.21
C ASP A 51 20.73 5.51 14.42
N GLY A 52 19.40 5.53 14.49
CA GLY A 52 18.62 5.11 15.64
C GLY A 52 17.29 4.45 15.27
N ASP A 53 16.75 3.66 16.19
CA ASP A 53 15.43 3.04 16.01
C ASP A 53 14.35 4.09 16.27
N GLN A 54 13.71 4.56 15.18
CA GLN A 54 12.57 5.46 15.27
C GLN A 54 11.36 4.68 15.82
N TYR A 55 10.71 5.23 16.84
CA TYR A 55 9.47 4.70 17.39
C TYR A 55 8.28 5.45 16.80
N VAL A 56 7.17 4.73 16.64
CA VAL A 56 5.90 5.35 16.22
C VAL A 56 5.38 6.31 17.29
N LEU A 57 5.50 5.89 18.56
CA LEU A 57 5.08 6.63 19.73
C LEU A 57 6.15 6.46 20.79
N THR A 58 6.71 7.57 21.27
CA THR A 58 7.45 7.56 22.53
C THR A 58 6.51 7.92 23.65
N THR A 59 6.42 7.05 24.66
CA THR A 59 5.54 7.25 25.81
C THR A 59 6.35 7.31 27.09
N SER A 60 6.25 8.41 27.84
CA SER A 60 6.70 8.46 29.24
C SER A 60 5.48 8.34 30.16
N ARG A 61 5.51 7.36 31.06
CA ARG A 61 4.48 7.18 32.08
C ARG A 61 4.80 8.09 33.27
N ASN A 62 4.05 9.18 33.41
CA ASN A 62 4.11 10.01 34.61
C ASN A 62 3.03 9.54 35.58
N GLN A 63 3.47 8.99 36.71
CA GLN A 63 2.69 8.67 37.92
C GLN A 63 1.22 8.26 37.65
N ASP A 64 1.05 6.98 37.31
CA ASP A 64 -0.16 6.15 37.31
C ASP A 64 -1.46 6.59 36.61
N THR A 65 -1.57 7.78 36.03
CA THR A 65 -2.83 8.19 35.35
C THR A 65 -2.65 8.97 34.05
N SER A 66 -1.41 9.24 33.60
CA SER A 66 -1.22 10.01 32.37
C SER A 66 -0.12 9.45 31.47
N TRP A 67 -0.41 9.40 30.17
CA TRP A 67 0.53 9.04 29.11
C TRP A 67 0.98 10.31 28.41
N GLN A 68 2.27 10.63 28.49
CA GLN A 68 2.85 11.68 27.66
C GLN A 68 3.35 11.03 26.37
N THR A 69 2.78 11.42 25.23
CA THR A 69 2.99 10.78 23.93
C THR A 69 3.55 11.74 22.90
N GLN A 70 4.49 11.28 22.07
CA GLN A 70 5.01 12.04 20.94
C GLN A 70 5.16 11.13 19.71
N THR A 71 4.70 11.60 18.55
CA THR A 71 4.63 10.87 17.26
C THR A 71 5.69 11.31 16.24
N TYR A 72 6.62 12.20 16.63
CA TYR A 72 7.65 12.78 15.75
C TYR A 72 7.03 13.34 14.45
N ASN A 73 7.64 13.12 13.28
CA ASN A 73 7.18 13.64 11.99
C ASN A 73 6.14 12.72 11.30
N LEU A 74 5.58 11.76 12.02
CA LEU A 74 4.65 10.80 11.45
C LEU A 74 3.24 11.38 11.42
N VAL A 75 2.55 11.22 10.29
CA VAL A 75 1.14 11.59 10.10
C VAL A 75 0.41 10.40 9.52
N GLY A 76 -0.82 10.14 9.97
CA GLY A 76 -1.65 9.07 9.44
C GLY A 76 -2.46 8.37 10.52
N PHE A 77 -2.71 7.08 10.38
CA PHE A 77 -3.52 6.34 11.33
C PHE A 77 -2.93 4.96 11.65
N ILE A 78 -3.17 4.51 12.88
CA ILE A 78 -2.80 3.18 13.37
C ILE A 78 -3.90 2.69 14.29
N GLY A 79 -4.31 1.43 14.15
CA GLY A 79 -5.33 0.82 14.97
C GLY A 79 -5.06 -0.65 15.29
N LYS A 80 -5.78 -1.16 16.27
CA LYS A 80 -5.85 -2.58 16.68
C LYS A 80 -7.27 -2.82 17.20
N GLY A 81 -7.96 -3.83 16.69
CA GLY A 81 -9.37 -4.07 17.04
C GLY A 81 -10.26 -2.89 16.65
N ASN A 82 -11.00 -2.33 17.61
CA ASN A 82 -11.79 -1.12 17.43
C ASN A 82 -11.07 0.15 17.92
N ALA A 83 -9.87 0.03 18.50
CA ALA A 83 -9.07 1.18 18.90
C ALA A 83 -8.28 1.74 17.70
N GLU A 84 -8.34 3.05 17.53
CA GLU A 84 -7.65 3.80 16.47
C GLU A 84 -7.00 5.06 17.06
N ILE A 85 -5.75 5.29 16.66
CA ILE A 85 -4.98 6.52 16.85
C ILE A 85 -4.85 7.19 15.49
N ARG A 86 -5.33 8.43 15.41
CA ARG A 86 -5.11 9.31 14.26
C ARG A 86 -4.08 10.35 14.63
N ILE A 87 -3.07 10.47 13.78
CA ILE A 87 -1.97 11.41 13.91
C ILE A 87 -2.15 12.44 12.81
N ASN A 88 -2.62 13.61 13.18
CA ASN A 88 -2.81 14.73 12.31
C ASN A 88 -1.53 15.56 12.22
N THR A 89 -1.43 16.40 11.20
CA THR A 89 -0.39 17.42 11.20
C THR A 89 -0.76 18.61 12.08
N ARG A 90 0.23 19.19 12.76
CA ARG A 90 0.12 20.43 13.55
C ARG A 90 -0.32 21.64 12.73
N PHE A 91 -0.23 21.56 11.40
CA PHE A 91 -0.64 22.61 10.46
C PHE A 91 -2.10 22.47 10.01
N ASP A 92 -2.83 21.46 10.47
CA ASP A 92 -4.22 21.21 10.07
C ASP A 92 -5.16 21.28 11.27
N VAL A 93 -6.46 21.34 10.96
CA VAL A 93 -7.52 21.26 11.95
C VAL A 93 -7.68 19.81 12.41
N ASP A 94 -8.01 19.62 13.68
CA ASP A 94 -8.20 18.31 14.30
C ASP A 94 -9.21 17.46 13.53
N GLY A 95 -8.84 16.20 13.27
CA GLY A 95 -9.67 15.25 12.52
C GLY A 95 -9.62 15.37 11.00
N HIS A 96 -8.83 16.30 10.44
CA HIS A 96 -8.67 16.46 8.99
C HIS A 96 -7.22 16.25 8.51
N TYR A 97 -7.09 15.74 7.28
CA TYR A 97 -5.80 15.53 6.59
C TYR A 97 -5.63 16.47 5.38
N ASN A 98 -6.30 17.63 5.37
CA ASN A 98 -6.26 18.62 4.29
C ASN A 98 -4.82 19.03 3.92
N PHE A 99 -3.97 19.29 4.91
CA PHE A 99 -2.59 19.69 4.65
C PHE A 99 -1.78 18.55 4.00
N LEU A 100 -1.97 17.32 4.48
CA LEU A 100 -1.34 16.14 3.88
C LEU A 100 -1.86 15.89 2.44
N HIS A 101 -3.16 16.05 2.21
CA HIS A 101 -3.78 16.05 0.88
C HIS A 101 -3.13 17.08 -0.04
N TYR A 102 -2.98 18.31 0.44
CA TYR A 102 -2.35 19.39 -0.30
C TYR A 102 -0.91 19.05 -0.70
N LEU A 103 -0.09 18.58 0.25
CA LEU A 103 1.30 18.19 -0.02
C LEU A 103 1.39 17.05 -1.04
N LEU A 104 0.53 16.03 -0.91
CA LEU A 104 0.51 14.91 -1.85
C LEU A 104 0.05 15.34 -3.25
N LEU A 105 -0.95 16.22 -3.36
CA LEU A 105 -1.36 16.76 -4.66
C LEU A 105 -0.24 17.54 -5.34
N LYS A 106 0.48 18.37 -4.56
CA LYS A 106 1.58 19.19 -5.07
C LYS A 106 2.79 18.36 -5.47
N THR A 107 3.23 17.43 -4.63
CA THR A 107 4.34 16.50 -4.96
C THR A 107 4.01 15.61 -6.16
N GLN A 108 2.73 15.33 -6.40
CA GLN A 108 2.28 14.63 -7.60
C GLN A 108 2.03 15.52 -8.82
N ASN A 109 2.32 16.83 -8.76
CA ASN A 109 2.03 17.80 -9.84
C ASN A 109 0.58 17.75 -10.34
N ILE A 110 -0.38 17.46 -9.45
CA ILE A 110 -1.81 17.45 -9.80
C ILE A 110 -2.38 18.85 -9.62
N ASN A 111 -3.12 19.31 -10.63
CA ASN A 111 -3.77 20.61 -10.57
C ASN A 111 -4.94 20.59 -9.56
N LEU A 112 -4.80 21.36 -8.48
CA LEU A 112 -5.78 21.50 -7.40
C LEU A 112 -7.16 21.96 -7.90
N PHE A 113 -7.24 22.77 -8.97
CA PHE A 113 -8.51 23.26 -9.51
C PHE A 113 -9.40 22.17 -10.14
N ARG A 114 -8.81 21.01 -10.49
CA ARG A 114 -9.57 19.84 -10.93
C ARG A 114 -9.98 18.94 -9.78
N TYR A 115 -9.48 19.19 -8.57
CA TYR A 115 -9.72 18.34 -7.40
C TYR A 115 -10.78 18.97 -6.52
N ASN A 116 -12.02 18.54 -6.70
CA ASN A 116 -13.06 18.81 -5.72
C ASN A 116 -12.92 17.75 -4.62
N VAL A 117 -12.29 18.11 -3.49
CA VAL A 117 -12.26 17.26 -2.29
C VAL A 117 -13.72 17.00 -1.93
N LYS A 118 -14.26 15.83 -2.30
CA LYS A 118 -15.55 15.39 -1.77
C LYS A 118 -15.29 15.08 -0.30
N SER A 119 -15.52 16.08 0.54
CA SER A 119 -15.30 16.07 1.97
C SER A 119 -16.29 15.14 2.67
N ASN A 120 -16.27 13.85 2.35
CA ASN A 120 -16.91 12.83 3.19
C ASN A 120 -15.87 12.42 4.23
N ARG A 121 -16.24 12.68 5.49
CA ARG A 121 -15.34 12.90 6.62
C ARG A 121 -14.62 11.64 7.11
N ASP A 122 -15.03 10.46 6.67
CA ASP A 122 -14.55 9.17 7.19
C ASP A 122 -13.52 8.46 6.28
N ASP A 123 -13.46 8.78 4.98
CA ASP A 123 -12.61 8.07 4.00
C ASP A 123 -11.38 8.86 3.51
N SER A 124 -11.14 10.05 4.08
CA SER A 124 -10.11 10.99 3.59
C SER A 124 -8.71 10.39 3.49
N MET A 125 -8.35 9.45 4.37
CA MET A 125 -7.05 8.80 4.37
C MET A 125 -6.90 7.71 3.30
N PHE A 126 -7.98 6.99 2.96
CA PHE A 126 -7.93 5.98 1.89
C PHE A 126 -7.81 6.62 0.52
N ASP A 127 -8.40 7.81 0.35
CA ASP A 127 -8.19 8.60 -0.86
C ASP A 127 -6.72 9.01 -1.03
N LEU A 128 -5.99 9.24 0.07
CA LEU A 128 -4.56 9.57 0.02
C LEU A 128 -3.68 8.45 -0.53
N LEU A 129 -4.06 7.20 -0.28
CA LEU A 129 -3.32 6.03 -0.74
C LEU A 129 -3.21 5.99 -2.27
N LYS A 130 -4.19 6.54 -2.99
CA LYS A 130 -4.18 6.60 -4.47
C LYS A 130 -2.94 7.34 -4.98
N PHE A 131 -2.52 8.42 -4.31
CA PHE A 131 -1.40 9.27 -4.74
C PHE A 131 -0.05 8.56 -4.65
N ILE A 132 0.09 7.56 -3.78
CA ILE A 132 1.33 6.80 -3.59
C ILE A 132 1.50 5.72 -4.66
N PHE A 133 0.39 5.23 -5.24
CA PHE A 133 0.38 4.07 -6.13
C PHE A 133 1.39 4.14 -7.29
N PRO A 134 1.50 5.24 -8.06
CA PRO A 134 2.46 5.33 -9.16
C PRO A 134 3.91 5.13 -8.70
N LYS A 135 4.29 5.70 -7.55
CA LYS A 135 5.65 5.60 -7.03
C LYS A 135 5.99 4.14 -6.68
N TYR A 136 5.10 3.44 -5.97
CA TYR A 136 5.30 2.03 -5.63
C TYR A 136 5.24 1.10 -6.83
N LEU A 137 4.40 1.40 -7.83
CA LEU A 137 4.38 0.64 -9.07
C LEU A 137 5.74 0.72 -9.79
N ASN A 138 6.28 1.93 -9.89
CA ASN A 138 7.54 2.20 -10.56
C ASN A 138 8.73 1.59 -9.80
N GLU A 139 8.78 1.75 -8.48
CA GLU A 139 9.80 1.13 -7.63
C GLU A 139 9.78 -0.40 -7.72
N ALA A 140 8.60 -1.02 -7.68
CA ALA A 140 8.48 -2.47 -7.79
C ALA A 140 8.99 -2.97 -9.16
N LEU A 141 8.54 -2.37 -10.27
CA LEU A 141 8.95 -2.78 -11.61
C LEU A 141 10.41 -2.46 -11.93
N SER A 142 11.00 -1.46 -11.27
CA SER A 142 12.44 -1.19 -11.37
C SER A 142 13.30 -2.34 -10.85
N SER A 143 12.77 -3.19 -9.96
CA SER A 143 13.47 -4.39 -9.48
C SER A 143 13.40 -5.59 -10.44
N GLY A 144 12.69 -5.46 -11.56
CA GLY A 144 12.47 -6.51 -12.53
C GLY A 144 11.09 -7.16 -12.41
N LEU A 145 10.74 -7.96 -13.42
CA LEU A 145 9.42 -8.57 -13.50
C LEU A 145 9.27 -9.71 -12.50
N LEU A 146 8.23 -9.62 -11.67
CA LEU A 146 7.85 -10.68 -10.76
C LEU A 146 7.48 -11.94 -11.52
N LYS A 147 8.32 -12.97 -11.39
CA LYS A 147 8.03 -14.32 -11.85
C LYS A 147 7.87 -15.25 -10.66
N MET A 148 6.88 -16.12 -10.74
CA MET A 148 6.56 -17.10 -9.70
C MET A 148 6.31 -18.45 -10.33
N TYR A 149 6.66 -19.52 -9.62
CA TYR A 149 6.25 -20.86 -10.00
C TYR A 149 4.76 -21.03 -9.67
N ASP A 150 3.94 -21.25 -10.69
CA ASP A 150 2.54 -21.62 -10.53
C ASP A 150 2.27 -22.95 -11.23
N SER A 151 1.23 -23.65 -10.77
CA SER A 151 0.80 -24.93 -11.32
C SER A 151 -0.36 -24.71 -12.29
N PHE A 152 -0.21 -25.27 -13.49
CA PHE A 152 -1.19 -25.15 -14.57
C PHE A 152 -1.60 -26.51 -15.09
N ASP A 153 -2.83 -26.49 -15.57
CA ASP A 153 -3.68 -27.64 -15.74
C ASP A 153 -4.07 -27.72 -17.23
N TYR A 154 -3.24 -28.34 -18.06
CA TYR A 154 -3.42 -28.36 -19.52
C TYR A 154 -4.14 -29.63 -20.00
N ASN A 155 -4.79 -29.55 -21.17
CA ASN A 155 -5.30 -30.70 -21.91
C ASN A 155 -5.07 -30.47 -23.41
N ASP A 156 -3.87 -30.78 -23.88
CA ASP A 156 -3.47 -30.61 -25.28
C ASP A 156 -2.52 -31.73 -25.73
N CYS A 157 -2.06 -31.67 -26.97
CA CYS A 157 -1.12 -32.64 -27.55
C CYS A 157 0.36 -32.35 -27.24
N LYS A 158 0.67 -31.29 -26.49
CA LYS A 158 2.03 -30.80 -26.22
C LYS A 158 2.46 -31.14 -24.79
N LEU A 159 2.53 -32.44 -24.49
CA LEU A 159 2.92 -32.92 -23.16
C LEU A 159 4.29 -32.34 -22.72
N LYS A 160 4.28 -31.57 -21.63
CA LYS A 160 5.47 -30.95 -21.04
C LYS A 160 5.66 -31.27 -19.55
N GLY A 161 4.63 -31.83 -18.91
CA GLY A 161 4.57 -32.02 -17.46
C GLY A 161 4.12 -33.42 -17.07
N HIS A 162 3.67 -33.55 -15.82
CA HIS A 162 3.21 -34.82 -15.27
C HIS A 162 1.77 -35.11 -15.71
N ILE A 163 1.51 -36.29 -16.27
CA ILE A 163 0.16 -36.65 -16.73
C ILE A 163 -0.78 -36.78 -15.54
N ASP A 164 -1.92 -36.10 -15.57
CA ASP A 164 -3.00 -36.31 -14.62
C ASP A 164 -3.90 -37.44 -15.12
N VAL A 165 -3.62 -38.66 -14.67
CA VAL A 165 -4.37 -39.85 -15.11
C VAL A 165 -5.86 -39.72 -14.80
N ASN A 166 -6.23 -39.19 -13.63
CA ASN A 166 -7.62 -39.05 -13.21
C ASN A 166 -8.38 -38.06 -14.09
N ARG A 167 -7.77 -36.90 -14.36
CA ARG A 167 -8.37 -35.88 -15.22
C ARG A 167 -8.37 -36.33 -16.69
N HIS A 168 -7.34 -37.04 -17.13
CA HIS A 168 -7.23 -37.53 -18.49
C HIS A 168 -8.35 -38.52 -18.82
N ILE A 169 -8.61 -39.50 -17.93
CA ILE A 169 -9.71 -40.47 -18.10
C ILE A 169 -11.07 -39.75 -18.18
N LYS A 170 -11.29 -38.73 -17.34
CA LYS A 170 -12.56 -37.98 -17.31
C LYS A 170 -12.80 -37.12 -18.56
N LEU A 171 -11.75 -36.50 -19.11
CA LEU A 171 -11.89 -35.51 -20.19
C LEU A 171 -11.70 -36.10 -21.58
N ASN A 172 -10.93 -37.18 -21.73
CA ASN A 172 -10.49 -37.68 -23.03
C ASN A 172 -11.07 -39.07 -23.34
N GLN A 173 -12.33 -39.30 -22.98
CA GLN A 173 -13.12 -40.45 -23.42
C GLN A 173 -14.28 -39.98 -24.30
N PRO A 174 -14.33 -40.35 -25.61
CA PRO A 174 -13.30 -41.05 -26.39
C PRO A 174 -12.03 -40.21 -26.62
N PHE A 175 -10.89 -40.86 -26.84
CA PHE A 175 -9.59 -40.18 -26.96
C PHE A 175 -9.45 -39.42 -28.27
N MET A 176 -9.21 -38.11 -28.19
CA MET A 176 -9.10 -37.20 -29.33
C MET A 176 -7.68 -36.67 -29.56
N GLY A 177 -6.65 -37.33 -29.02
CA GLY A 177 -5.26 -36.88 -29.16
C GLY A 177 -4.82 -35.79 -28.18
N HIS A 178 -5.62 -35.51 -27.14
CA HIS A 178 -5.26 -34.58 -26.05
C HIS A 178 -4.89 -35.35 -24.79
N ILE A 179 -3.89 -34.86 -24.08
CA ILE A 179 -3.41 -35.46 -22.83
C ILE A 179 -3.60 -34.42 -21.73
N ALA A 180 -4.27 -34.82 -20.64
CA ALA A 180 -4.43 -33.94 -19.48
C ALA A 180 -3.17 -34.06 -18.62
N TYR A 181 -2.49 -32.95 -18.37
CA TYR A 181 -1.25 -32.94 -17.59
C TYR A 181 -1.11 -31.68 -16.73
N HIS A 182 -0.36 -31.85 -15.65
CA HIS A 182 0.07 -30.83 -14.71
C HIS A 182 1.45 -30.32 -15.06
N LEU A 183 1.59 -29.02 -15.22
CA LEU A 183 2.87 -28.36 -15.46
C LEU A 183 3.10 -27.25 -14.44
N ARG A 184 4.25 -27.28 -13.77
CA ARG A 184 4.69 -26.17 -12.93
C ARG A 184 5.63 -25.30 -13.76
N GLU A 185 5.18 -24.11 -14.13
CA GLU A 185 5.95 -23.18 -14.95
C GLU A 185 6.18 -21.85 -14.23
N HIS A 186 7.29 -21.20 -14.60
CA HIS A 186 7.70 -19.92 -14.04
C HIS A 186 7.05 -18.79 -14.84
N THR A 187 5.94 -18.26 -14.32
CA THR A 187 5.08 -17.32 -15.02
C THR A 187 5.16 -15.91 -14.43
N CYS A 188 5.02 -14.91 -15.29
CA CYS A 188 4.75 -13.53 -14.88
C CYS A 188 3.27 -13.30 -14.55
N ASP A 189 2.38 -14.16 -15.04
CA ASP A 189 0.92 -14.05 -14.87
C ASP A 189 0.51 -14.65 -13.52
N ASN A 190 0.90 -13.97 -12.44
CA ASN A 190 0.73 -14.44 -11.06
C ASN A 190 -0.30 -13.61 -10.28
N HIS A 191 -0.66 -14.09 -9.09
CA HIS A 191 -1.68 -13.47 -8.25
C HIS A 191 -1.36 -12.02 -7.83
N ILE A 192 -0.08 -11.63 -7.74
CA ILE A 192 0.30 -10.25 -7.40
C ILE A 192 0.07 -9.34 -8.60
N ILE A 193 0.47 -9.77 -9.79
CA ILE A 193 0.16 -9.05 -11.03
C ILE A 193 -1.35 -8.92 -11.21
N HIS A 194 -2.14 -9.98 -10.94
CA HIS A 194 -3.60 -9.90 -10.95
C HIS A 194 -4.14 -8.86 -9.97
N LEU A 195 -3.59 -8.79 -8.76
CA LEU A 195 -3.97 -7.81 -7.75
C LEU A 195 -3.68 -6.38 -8.23
N ILE A 196 -2.51 -6.16 -8.84
CA ILE A 196 -2.14 -4.85 -9.40
C ILE A 196 -3.07 -4.50 -10.57
N CYS A 197 -3.41 -5.44 -11.45
CA CYS A 197 -4.41 -5.23 -12.51
C CYS A 197 -5.76 -4.78 -11.95
N TYR A 198 -6.27 -5.46 -10.91
CA TYR A 198 -7.50 -5.04 -10.24
C TYR A 198 -7.41 -3.64 -9.62
N CYS A 199 -6.26 -3.30 -9.04
CA CYS A 199 -6.02 -1.98 -8.48
C CYS A 199 -5.96 -0.89 -9.57
N ILE A 200 -5.35 -1.18 -10.72
CA ILE A 200 -5.35 -0.30 -11.89
C ILE A 200 -6.77 -0.08 -12.39
N ASP A 201 -7.55 -1.15 -12.57
CA ASP A 201 -8.96 -1.06 -12.99
C ASP A 201 -9.80 -0.25 -11.99
N TYR A 202 -9.52 -0.39 -10.69
CA TYR A 202 -10.15 0.39 -9.64
C TYR A 202 -9.82 1.88 -9.76
N LEU A 203 -8.53 2.23 -9.89
CA LEU A 203 -8.07 3.62 -10.04
C LEU A 203 -8.58 4.26 -11.34
N GLN A 204 -8.77 3.48 -12.40
CA GLN A 204 -9.31 3.98 -13.67
C GLN A 204 -10.78 4.44 -13.58
N LYS A 205 -11.53 4.01 -12.56
CA LYS A 205 -12.91 4.47 -12.35
C LYS A 205 -12.97 5.91 -11.84
N ASP A 206 -11.91 6.37 -11.19
CA ASP A 206 -11.79 7.71 -10.61
C ASP A 206 -11.05 8.65 -11.58
N GLU A 207 -11.39 9.94 -11.60
CA GLU A 207 -10.72 10.91 -12.47
C GLU A 207 -9.26 11.12 -12.04
N ILE A 208 -9.04 11.20 -10.74
CA ILE A 208 -7.71 11.40 -10.14
C ILE A 208 -6.85 10.18 -10.39
N GLY A 209 -7.40 8.98 -10.19
CA GLY A 209 -6.70 7.74 -10.49
C GLY A 209 -6.31 7.65 -11.97
N ARG A 210 -7.18 8.05 -12.91
CA ARG A 210 -6.82 8.15 -14.34
C ARG A 210 -5.68 9.12 -14.61
N LEU A 211 -5.67 10.28 -13.94
CA LEU A 211 -4.58 11.26 -14.07
C LEU A 211 -3.26 10.71 -13.52
N LEU A 212 -3.29 10.08 -12.34
CA LEU A 212 -2.12 9.47 -11.70
C LEU A 212 -1.49 8.38 -12.56
N LEU A 213 -2.29 7.50 -13.15
CA LEU A 213 -1.81 6.43 -14.03
C LEU A 213 -1.23 6.94 -15.36
N LYS A 214 -1.58 8.17 -15.77
CA LYS A 214 -1.13 8.82 -17.01
C LYS A 214 -0.17 9.99 -16.78
N LYS A 215 0.30 10.18 -15.54
CA LYS A 215 1.15 11.31 -15.17
C LYS A 215 2.49 11.28 -15.92
N ASP A 216 3.24 10.18 -15.73
CA ASP A 216 4.59 10.03 -16.27
C ASP A 216 4.63 8.94 -17.35
N GLU A 217 5.49 9.10 -18.36
CA GLU A 217 5.68 8.09 -19.41
C GLU A 217 6.15 6.75 -18.84
N LEU A 218 6.97 6.78 -17.79
CA LEU A 218 7.41 5.58 -17.10
C LEU A 218 6.22 4.85 -16.42
N THR A 219 5.36 5.59 -15.72
CA THR A 219 4.14 5.03 -15.11
C THR A 219 3.21 4.44 -16.18
N LYS A 220 2.98 5.14 -17.29
CA LYS A 220 2.15 4.64 -18.41
C LYS A 220 2.68 3.33 -18.98
N ARG A 221 3.99 3.25 -19.23
CA ARG A 221 4.65 2.04 -19.74
C ARG A 221 4.49 0.89 -18.74
N ASN A 222 4.71 1.16 -17.46
CA ASN A 222 4.57 0.19 -16.39
C ASN A 222 3.13 -0.34 -16.23
N VAL A 223 2.14 0.54 -16.30
CA VAL A 223 0.71 0.17 -16.28
C VAL A 223 0.39 -0.74 -17.46
N LYS A 224 0.80 -0.36 -18.67
CA LYS A 224 0.57 -1.17 -19.87
C LYS A 224 1.24 -2.54 -19.77
N LEU A 225 2.49 -2.57 -19.30
CA LEU A 225 3.23 -3.80 -19.10
C LEU A 225 2.54 -4.73 -18.10
N VAL A 226 2.01 -4.22 -16.98
CA VAL A 226 1.25 -5.03 -16.01
C VAL A 226 -0.01 -5.61 -16.65
N GLN A 227 -0.76 -4.82 -17.41
CA GLN A 227 -1.96 -5.27 -18.12
C GLN A 227 -1.63 -6.34 -19.18
N ASP A 228 -0.51 -6.20 -19.87
CA ASP A 228 -0.03 -7.16 -20.87
C ASP A 228 0.43 -8.49 -20.24
N LEU A 229 0.99 -8.44 -19.03
CA LEU A 229 1.41 -9.64 -18.28
C LEU A 229 0.22 -10.34 -17.62
N GLY A 230 -0.70 -9.59 -17.04
CA GLY A 230 -1.80 -10.10 -16.24
C GLY A 230 -3.03 -10.54 -17.03
N LYS A 231 -2.89 -11.09 -18.24
CA LYS A 231 -4.05 -11.35 -19.13
C LYS A 231 -5.11 -12.28 -18.54
N SER A 232 -4.73 -13.17 -17.63
CA SER A 232 -5.67 -14.10 -17.00
C SER A 232 -6.37 -13.56 -15.75
N TYR A 233 -6.09 -12.32 -15.31
CA TYR A 233 -6.59 -11.81 -14.02
C TYR A 233 -8.12 -11.89 -13.89
N ARG A 234 -8.86 -11.70 -14.99
CA ARG A 234 -10.34 -11.78 -15.02
C ARG A 234 -10.91 -13.18 -14.87
N LYS A 235 -10.08 -14.24 -14.97
CA LYS A 235 -10.52 -15.62 -14.72
C LYS A 235 -10.81 -15.86 -13.24
N TYR A 236 -10.13 -15.12 -12.36
CA TYR A 236 -10.30 -15.19 -10.91
C TYR A 236 -11.22 -14.08 -10.45
N SER A 237 -12.00 -14.27 -9.39
CA SER A 237 -12.75 -13.17 -8.80
C SER A 237 -11.83 -12.27 -7.96
N LEU A 238 -12.21 -11.00 -7.77
CA LEU A 238 -11.47 -10.07 -6.91
C LEU A 238 -11.20 -10.68 -5.52
N ASN A 239 -12.21 -11.32 -4.92
CA ASN A 239 -12.10 -11.97 -3.61
C ASN A 239 -11.12 -13.15 -3.62
N GLN A 240 -11.12 -13.97 -4.69
CA GLN A 240 -10.14 -15.05 -4.84
C GLN A 240 -8.72 -14.49 -4.92
N THR A 241 -8.50 -13.44 -5.71
CA THR A 241 -7.20 -12.78 -5.84
C THR A 241 -6.73 -12.18 -4.51
N ILE A 242 -7.61 -11.47 -3.79
CA ILE A 242 -7.29 -10.93 -2.46
C ILE A 242 -6.91 -12.06 -1.49
N ASN A 243 -7.72 -13.10 -1.40
CA ASN A 243 -7.47 -14.23 -0.48
C ASN A 243 -6.17 -14.97 -0.80
N ARG A 244 -5.83 -15.13 -2.08
CA ARG A 244 -4.57 -15.74 -2.50
C ARG A 244 -3.38 -14.85 -2.10
N ASN A 245 -3.47 -13.55 -2.33
CA ASN A 245 -2.43 -12.59 -1.94
C ASN A 245 -2.19 -12.48 -0.44
N LEU A 246 -3.23 -12.65 0.38
CA LEU A 246 -3.10 -12.65 1.84
C LEU A 246 -2.38 -13.90 2.38
N LYS A 247 -2.49 -15.03 1.67
CA LYS A 247 -1.91 -16.32 2.10
C LYS A 247 -0.51 -16.56 1.54
N THR A 248 -0.20 -16.03 0.37
CA THR A 248 1.03 -16.37 -0.34
C THR A 248 2.19 -15.45 0.05
N PRO A 249 3.30 -15.98 0.60
CA PRO A 249 4.46 -15.17 0.93
C PRO A 249 5.16 -14.66 -0.33
N ILE A 250 5.58 -13.40 -0.30
CA ILE A 250 6.43 -12.84 -1.35
C ILE A 250 7.86 -13.33 -1.16
N HIS A 251 8.40 -13.95 -2.22
CA HIS A 251 9.77 -14.43 -2.28
C HIS A 251 10.77 -13.27 -2.02
N PRO A 252 11.87 -13.50 -1.28
CA PRO A 252 12.84 -12.45 -0.90
C PRO A 252 13.40 -11.60 -2.07
N LEU A 253 13.52 -12.19 -3.26
CA LEU A 253 13.98 -11.46 -4.46
C LEU A 253 13.04 -10.34 -4.90
N TYR A 254 11.78 -10.34 -4.45
CA TYR A 254 10.77 -9.37 -4.85
C TYR A 254 10.25 -8.56 -3.66
N VAL A 255 11.10 -8.29 -2.67
CA VAL A 255 10.74 -7.48 -1.48
C VAL A 255 10.16 -6.12 -1.87
N LYS A 256 10.62 -5.50 -2.98
CA LYS A 256 10.07 -4.22 -3.47
C LYS A 256 8.61 -4.29 -3.92
N TYR A 257 8.08 -5.48 -4.21
CA TYR A 257 6.65 -5.66 -4.49
C TYR A 257 5.78 -5.67 -3.22
N ARG A 258 6.36 -5.85 -2.02
CA ARG A 258 5.58 -5.93 -0.77
C ARG A 258 4.83 -4.62 -0.47
N PRO A 259 5.45 -3.42 -0.52
CA PRO A 259 4.73 -2.17 -0.28
C PRO A 259 3.60 -1.93 -1.30
N LEU A 260 3.85 -2.26 -2.57
CA LEU A 260 2.84 -2.17 -3.63
C LEU A 260 1.68 -3.14 -3.38
N GLN A 261 1.96 -4.40 -3.02
CA GLN A 261 0.93 -5.40 -2.72
C GLN A 261 0.05 -4.95 -1.55
N LYS A 262 0.67 -4.44 -0.47
CA LYS A 262 -0.04 -3.88 0.71
C LYS A 262 -0.96 -2.74 0.29
N LEU A 263 -0.44 -1.81 -0.50
CA LEU A 263 -1.19 -0.67 -1.00
C LEU A 263 -2.39 -1.12 -1.84
N CYS A 264 -2.20 -2.06 -2.77
CA CYS A 264 -3.27 -2.61 -3.58
C CYS A 264 -4.35 -3.30 -2.73
N LEU A 265 -3.96 -4.08 -1.71
CA LEU A 265 -4.90 -4.72 -0.78
C LEU A 265 -5.70 -3.68 0.01
N ALA A 266 -5.06 -2.61 0.48
CA ALA A 266 -5.71 -1.52 1.20
C ALA A 266 -6.74 -0.79 0.32
N LEU A 267 -6.34 -0.41 -0.90
CA LEU A 267 -7.20 0.27 -1.88
C LEU A 267 -8.40 -0.60 -2.28
N LEU A 268 -8.17 -1.88 -2.59
CA LEU A 268 -9.24 -2.76 -3.09
C LEU A 268 -10.22 -3.22 -2.01
N ARG A 269 -9.78 -3.34 -0.76
CA ARG A 269 -10.67 -3.74 0.34
C ARG A 269 -11.49 -2.59 0.89
N HIS A 270 -11.14 -1.33 0.60
CA HIS A 270 -11.77 -0.15 1.22
C HIS A 270 -11.92 -0.31 2.74
N ARG A 271 -10.94 -0.94 3.37
CA ARG A 271 -10.94 -1.27 4.79
C ARG A 271 -9.55 -1.03 5.35
N HIS A 272 -9.51 -0.76 6.65
CA HIS A 272 -8.27 -0.67 7.41
C HIS A 272 -7.38 -1.90 7.13
N ILE A 273 -6.06 -1.70 7.16
CA ILE A 273 -5.03 -2.69 6.75
C ILE A 273 -4.93 -3.85 7.77
N SER A 274 -6.04 -4.48 8.16
CA SER A 274 -5.98 -5.70 8.98
C SER A 274 -5.53 -6.85 8.08
N TYR A 275 -4.23 -7.15 8.16
CA TYR A 275 -3.66 -8.37 7.62
C TYR A 275 -4.20 -9.57 8.41
N ASN A 276 -4.69 -10.58 7.69
CA ASN A 276 -5.30 -11.83 8.18
C ASN A 276 -6.74 -11.81 8.71
N GLY A 277 -7.47 -10.69 8.68
CA GLY A 277 -8.87 -10.69 9.18
C GLY A 277 -9.01 -11.06 10.65
N LYS A 278 -7.88 -11.07 11.38
CA LYS A 278 -7.85 -11.13 12.84
C LYS A 278 -7.94 -9.68 13.31
N ALA A 279 -9.00 -9.35 14.04
CA ALA A 279 -9.18 -8.04 14.66
C ALA A 279 -8.01 -7.67 15.59
N ASP A 280 -7.22 -8.65 16.03
CA ASP A 280 -6.19 -8.52 17.05
C ASP A 280 -4.79 -8.09 16.54
N LYS A 281 -4.64 -7.75 15.26
CA LYS A 281 -3.35 -7.24 14.73
C LYS A 281 -3.35 -5.73 14.54
N VAL A 282 -2.20 -5.13 14.81
CA VAL A 282 -1.94 -3.72 14.51
C VAL A 282 -2.02 -3.53 13.01
N HIS A 283 -2.65 -2.42 12.61
CA HIS A 283 -2.80 -2.04 11.22
C HIS A 283 -2.75 -0.53 11.06
N GLY A 284 -2.16 -0.03 9.99
CA GLY A 284 -2.09 1.42 9.80
C GLY A 284 -1.41 1.88 8.53
N VAL A 285 -1.54 3.17 8.28
CA VAL A 285 -0.83 3.89 7.23
C VAL A 285 -0.18 5.11 7.87
N LEU A 286 1.13 5.25 7.69
CA LEU A 286 1.90 6.39 8.17
C LEU A 286 2.65 7.07 7.03
N PHE A 287 2.71 8.39 7.09
CA PHE A 287 3.44 9.26 6.18
C PHE A 287 4.51 10.00 6.98
N ASP A 288 5.71 10.12 6.41
CA ASP A 288 6.70 11.06 6.89
C ASP A 288 6.36 12.45 6.36
N ALA A 289 5.85 13.31 7.24
CA ALA A 289 5.46 14.66 6.89
C ALA A 289 6.67 15.56 6.59
N ALA A 290 7.80 15.33 7.26
CA ALA A 290 9.02 16.10 7.03
C ALA A 290 9.60 15.80 5.64
N TRP A 291 9.66 14.51 5.29
CA TRP A 291 10.10 14.10 3.95
C TRP A 291 9.18 14.66 2.84
N LEU A 292 7.85 14.59 3.04
CA LEU A 292 6.89 15.16 2.09
C LEU A 292 7.05 16.67 1.91
N TRP A 293 7.37 17.38 2.99
CA TRP A 293 7.65 18.80 2.95
C TRP A 293 8.92 19.12 2.18
N GLU A 294 10.01 18.40 2.42
CA GLU A 294 11.28 18.57 1.71
C GLU A 294 11.13 18.35 0.19
N GLU A 295 10.42 17.30 -0.21
CA GLU A 295 10.10 17.03 -1.61
C GLU A 295 9.26 18.14 -2.24
N TYR A 296 8.28 18.67 -1.50
CA TYR A 296 7.48 19.80 -1.95
C TYR A 296 8.34 21.04 -2.20
N VAL A 297 9.20 21.42 -1.24
CA VAL A 297 10.09 22.58 -1.37
C VAL A 297 11.05 22.41 -2.53
N GLY A 298 11.68 21.24 -2.67
CA GLY A 298 12.60 20.95 -3.77
C GLY A 298 11.94 21.06 -5.15
N LEU A 299 10.69 20.61 -5.29
CA LEU A 299 9.93 20.76 -6.53
C LEU A 299 9.61 22.23 -6.87
N GLU A 300 9.30 23.06 -5.87
CA GLU A 300 9.04 24.48 -6.10
C GLU A 300 10.33 25.23 -6.45
N GLU A 301 11.46 24.93 -5.78
CA GLU A 301 12.77 25.50 -6.13
C GLU A 301 13.17 25.21 -7.59
N ILE A 302 12.99 23.97 -8.05
CA ILE A 302 13.28 23.58 -9.45
C ILE A 302 12.40 24.34 -10.44
N LYS A 303 11.12 24.58 -10.12
CA LYS A 303 10.21 25.37 -10.96
C LYS A 303 10.65 26.83 -11.05
N HIS A 304 11.05 27.43 -9.93
CA HIS A 304 11.56 28.80 -9.91
C HIS A 304 12.85 28.94 -10.73
N LEU A 305 13.83 28.05 -10.52
CA LEU A 305 15.10 28.07 -11.26
C LEU A 305 14.94 27.82 -12.77
N SER A 306 13.93 27.05 -13.19
CA SER A 306 13.63 26.83 -14.61
C SER A 306 12.89 28.00 -15.25
N ALA A 307 12.07 28.74 -14.49
CA ALA A 307 11.43 29.96 -14.96
C ALA A 307 12.44 31.10 -15.18
N ASP A 308 13.42 31.25 -14.28
CA ASP A 308 14.48 32.27 -14.40
C ASP A 308 15.45 32.00 -15.56
N ARG A 309 15.62 30.73 -15.98
CA ARG A 309 16.40 30.36 -17.16
C ARG A 309 15.65 30.55 -18.49
N ALA A 310 14.33 30.63 -18.46
CA ALA A 310 13.51 30.85 -19.66
C ALA A 310 13.26 32.34 -19.95
N SER A 311 13.57 33.22 -18.98
CA SER A 311 13.46 34.69 -19.09
C SER A 311 14.79 35.39 -19.42
N ALA A 312 15.88 34.64 -19.54
CA ALA A 312 17.20 35.08 -19.98
C ALA A 312 17.52 34.56 -21.38
#